data_AF-K2AG15-F1
#
_entry.id   AF-K2AG15-F1
#
_cell.length_a   1.000
_cell.length_b   1.000
_cell.length_c   1.000
_cell.angle_alpha   90.00
_cell.angle_beta   90.00
_cell.angle_gamma   90.00
#
_symmetry.space_group_name_H-M   'P 1'
#
loop_
_entity.id
_entity.type
_entity.pdbx_description
1 polymer ?
#
loop_
_entity_poly.entity_id
_entity_poly.type
_entity_poly.pdbx_seq_one_letter_code
_entity_poly.pdbx_strand_id
1 'polypeptide(L)'
;MGKHAVKIHKNFYEKSVWQQKKLVVGVDEVGRGCLAGPVVTAAVILPLNRTSLLLKDSKILSPEERNKAYRWIIQNCQYQIGIVHHRLIDQHNIYQATKIGMKRAIVNLLTHCNDPIGAIVIDAMPISLVKTGLPDIPVYHFYKGETKSSSIAAASIIAKVTRDRMME
;
A
#
# COMPACT_ATOMS: atom_id res chain seq x y z
N MET A 1 7.63 15.10 -28.43
CA MET A 1 6.76 13.90 -28.44
C MET A 1 6.01 13.84 -27.13
N GLY A 2 4.73 14.22 -27.13
CA GLY A 2 3.93 14.30 -25.91
C GLY A 2 3.77 12.94 -25.26
N LYS A 3 4.19 12.81 -23.99
CA LYS A 3 3.88 11.65 -23.16
C LYS A 3 2.36 11.61 -22.99
N HIS A 4 1.66 10.87 -23.83
CA HIS A 4 0.29 10.46 -23.53
C HIS A 4 0.35 9.64 -22.24
N ALA A 5 0.08 10.29 -21.11
CA ALA A 5 -0.10 9.60 -19.86
C ALA A 5 -1.27 8.63 -20.05
N VAL A 6 -0.95 7.33 -20.11
CA VAL A 6 -1.97 6.28 -20.17
C VAL A 6 -2.96 6.54 -19.05
N LYS A 7 -4.22 6.78 -19.41
CA LYS A 7 -5.27 7.10 -18.45
C LYS A 7 -5.64 5.82 -17.71
N ILE A 8 -4.98 5.58 -16.59
CA ILE A 8 -5.26 4.43 -15.72
C ILE A 8 -6.65 4.64 -15.10
N HIS A 9 -7.62 3.84 -15.54
CA HIS A 9 -8.96 3.82 -14.94
C HIS A 9 -8.92 3.19 -13.54
N LYS A 10 -9.88 3.54 -12.68
CA LYS A 10 -9.96 2.97 -11.32
C LYS A 10 -10.00 1.44 -11.39
N ASN A 11 -9.13 0.82 -10.60
CA ASN A 11 -8.93 -0.63 -10.46
C ASN A 11 -8.45 -1.33 -11.73
N PHE A 12 -7.71 -0.64 -12.60
CA PHE A 12 -7.19 -1.23 -13.85
C PHE A 12 -6.36 -2.51 -13.58
N TYR A 13 -5.39 -2.44 -12.67
CA TYR A 13 -4.53 -3.58 -12.35
C TYR A 13 -5.30 -4.68 -11.64
N GLU A 14 -6.14 -4.34 -10.66
CA GLU A 14 -7.00 -5.30 -9.96
C GLU A 14 -7.87 -6.06 -10.94
N LYS A 15 -8.55 -5.39 -11.89
CA LYS A 15 -9.39 -6.06 -12.90
C LYS A 15 -8.58 -7.00 -13.78
N SER A 16 -7.44 -6.55 -14.30
CA SER A 16 -6.59 -7.36 -15.20
C SER A 16 -6.01 -8.60 -14.49
N VAL A 17 -5.61 -8.45 -13.24
CA VAL A 17 -4.98 -9.50 -12.44
C VAL A 17 -6.02 -10.48 -11.89
N TRP A 18 -7.19 -9.99 -11.45
CA TRP A 18 -8.28 -10.84 -10.96
C TRP A 18 -8.88 -11.73 -12.04
N GLN A 19 -8.90 -11.30 -13.30
CA GLN A 19 -9.30 -12.14 -14.44
C GLN A 19 -8.43 -13.39 -14.58
N GLN A 20 -7.17 -13.34 -14.11
CA GLN A 20 -6.24 -14.45 -14.11
C GLN A 20 -6.28 -15.27 -12.81
N LYS A 21 -7.27 -15.02 -11.94
CA LYS A 21 -7.39 -15.61 -10.59
C LYS A 21 -6.14 -15.37 -9.71
N LYS A 22 -5.46 -14.25 -9.94
CA LYS A 22 -4.31 -13.79 -9.13
C LYS A 22 -4.71 -12.60 -8.28
N LEU A 23 -3.92 -12.27 -7.27
CA LEU A 23 -4.16 -11.14 -6.37
C LEU A 23 -3.23 -9.95 -6.64
N VAL A 24 -3.66 -8.78 -6.15
CA VAL A 24 -2.91 -7.52 -6.23
C VAL A 24 -2.57 -7.04 -4.84
N VAL A 25 -1.30 -6.75 -4.60
CA VAL A 25 -0.82 -6.10 -3.38
C VAL A 25 -0.83 -4.59 -3.59
N GLY A 26 -1.58 -3.85 -2.78
CA GLY A 26 -1.50 -2.39 -2.71
C GLY A 26 -0.56 -1.96 -1.61
N VAL A 27 0.23 -0.91 -1.86
CA VAL A 27 1.23 -0.41 -0.91
C VAL A 27 1.18 1.11 -0.84
N ASP A 28 1.24 1.64 0.37
CA ASP A 28 1.28 3.08 0.63
C ASP A 28 2.00 3.40 1.95
N GLU A 29 2.33 4.68 2.16
CA GLU A 29 2.97 5.21 3.35
C GLU A 29 2.29 6.43 3.97
N VAL A 30 2.50 6.62 5.27
CA VAL A 30 2.11 7.82 6.01
C VAL A 30 3.27 8.25 6.93
N GLY A 31 3.45 9.56 7.07
CA GLY A 31 4.40 10.15 8.04
C GLY A 31 5.68 10.72 7.43
N ARG A 32 5.87 10.67 6.10
CA ARG A 32 7.09 11.18 5.45
C ARG A 32 7.35 12.68 5.64
N GLY A 33 6.28 13.48 5.75
CA GLY A 33 6.40 14.93 5.91
C GLY A 33 6.33 15.41 7.36
N CYS A 34 6.26 14.50 8.33
CA CYS A 34 6.08 14.83 9.73
C CYS A 34 7.44 15.04 10.42
N LEU A 35 7.53 16.00 11.35
CA LEU A 35 8.74 16.25 12.15
C LEU A 35 8.98 15.19 13.24
N ALA A 36 7.92 14.54 13.71
CA ALA A 36 7.99 13.55 14.77
C ALA A 36 7.21 12.27 14.41
N GLY A 37 7.59 11.19 15.08
CA GLY A 37 7.00 9.87 14.88
C GLY A 37 7.63 9.07 13.74
N PRO A 38 7.22 7.81 13.57
CA PRO A 38 7.74 6.96 12.52
C PRO A 38 7.10 7.26 11.17
N VAL A 39 7.73 6.75 10.12
CA VAL A 39 7.05 6.42 8.86
C VAL A 39 6.38 5.07 9.03
N VAL A 40 5.09 5.01 8.71
CA VAL A 40 4.32 3.77 8.70
C VAL A 40 3.96 3.47 7.26
N THR A 41 4.24 2.25 6.83
CA THR A 41 3.89 1.73 5.51
C THR A 41 2.95 0.55 5.70
N ALA A 42 2.08 0.31 4.74
CA ALA A 42 1.21 -0.86 4.75
C ALA A 42 1.23 -1.53 3.38
N ALA A 43 1.14 -2.85 3.38
CA ALA A 43 0.85 -3.67 2.22
C ALA A 43 -0.49 -4.37 2.47
N VAL A 44 -1.39 -4.36 1.49
CA VAL A 44 -2.75 -4.93 1.62
C VAL A 44 -3.08 -5.75 0.39
N ILE A 45 -3.66 -6.93 0.60
CA ILE A 45 -4.26 -7.78 -0.43
C ILE A 45 -5.77 -7.80 -0.21
N LEU A 46 -6.50 -7.31 -1.21
CA LEU A 46 -7.96 -7.46 -1.27
C LEU A 46 -8.32 -8.87 -1.79
N PRO A 47 -9.38 -9.50 -1.28
CA PRO A 47 -9.90 -10.74 -1.87
C PRO A 47 -10.33 -10.53 -3.33
N LEU A 48 -10.29 -11.61 -4.12
CA LEU A 48 -10.70 -11.59 -5.53
C LEU A 48 -12.07 -10.92 -5.70
N ASN A 49 -12.14 -9.96 -6.62
CA ASN A 49 -13.36 -9.22 -6.96
C ASN A 49 -14.03 -8.48 -5.79
N ARG A 50 -13.34 -8.34 -4.64
CA ARG A 50 -13.91 -7.75 -3.44
C ARG A 50 -13.39 -6.33 -3.23
N THR A 51 -14.12 -5.38 -3.79
CA THR A 51 -13.96 -3.95 -3.46
C THR A 51 -15.08 -3.47 -2.56
N SER A 52 -14.86 -2.35 -1.87
CA SER A 52 -15.87 -1.70 -1.05
C SER A 52 -15.91 -0.20 -1.36
N LEU A 53 -17.09 0.40 -1.27
CA LEU A 53 -17.26 1.86 -1.37
C LEU A 53 -16.56 2.60 -0.23
N LEU A 54 -16.17 1.89 0.83
CA LEU A 54 -15.36 2.41 1.94
C LEU A 54 -13.90 2.67 1.53
N LEU A 55 -13.41 2.05 0.45
CA LEU A 55 -12.04 2.20 -0.04
C LEU A 55 -11.94 3.46 -0.92
N LYS A 56 -11.71 4.58 -0.25
CA LYS A 56 -11.52 5.91 -0.83
C LYS A 56 -10.22 6.52 -0.29
N ASP A 57 -9.83 7.66 -0.86
CA ASP A 57 -8.69 8.44 -0.41
C ASP A 57 -8.80 8.73 1.11
N SER A 58 -7.77 8.33 1.86
CA SER A 58 -7.81 8.34 3.32
C SER A 58 -7.88 9.76 3.90
N LYS A 59 -7.46 10.77 3.11
CA LYS A 59 -7.44 12.19 3.47
C LYS A 59 -8.81 12.84 3.32
N ILE A 60 -9.68 12.28 2.47
CA ILE A 60 -11.05 12.77 2.27
C ILE A 60 -12.00 12.18 3.33
N LEU A 61 -11.69 11.01 3.87
CA LEU A 61 -12.50 10.36 4.90
C LEU A 61 -12.39 11.09 6.24
N SER A 62 -13.53 11.27 6.91
CA SER A 62 -13.56 11.66 8.32
C SER A 62 -12.89 10.59 9.21
N PRO A 63 -12.47 10.92 10.45
CA PRO A 63 -11.91 9.93 11.36
C PRO A 63 -12.84 8.73 11.61
N GLU A 64 -14.15 8.96 11.69
CA GLU A 64 -15.14 7.88 11.88
C GLU A 64 -15.25 6.99 10.63
N GLU A 65 -15.35 7.59 9.45
CA GLU A 65 -15.39 6.85 8.18
C GLU A 65 -14.10 6.05 7.95
N ARG A 66 -12.95 6.63 8.28
CA ARG A 66 -11.64 5.98 8.19
C ARG A 66 -11.55 4.80 9.14
N ASN A 67 -12.04 4.94 10.38
CA ASN A 67 -12.11 3.83 11.33
C ASN A 67 -13.09 2.73 10.90
N LYS A 68 -14.21 3.09 10.25
CA LYS A 68 -15.14 2.12 9.65
C LYS A 68 -14.48 1.35 8.49
N ALA A 69 -13.78 2.05 7.61
CA ALA A 69 -13.03 1.44 6.52
C ALA A 69 -11.89 0.55 7.04
N TYR A 70 -11.13 1.02 8.04
CA TYR A 70 -10.09 0.25 8.72
C TYR A 70 -10.65 -1.07 9.27
N ARG A 71 -11.77 -1.02 10.02
CA ARG A 71 -12.45 -2.22 10.55
C ARG A 71 -12.84 -3.19 9.45
N TRP A 72 -13.36 -2.68 8.34
CA TRP A 72 -13.68 -3.52 7.18
C TRP A 72 -12.42 -4.17 6.59
N ILE A 73 -11.31 -3.44 6.45
CA ILE A 73 -10.07 -3.97 5.88
C ILE A 73 -9.52 -5.09 6.76
N ILE A 74 -9.35 -4.86 8.07
CA ILE A 74 -8.77 -5.88 8.97
C ILE A 74 -9.61 -7.16 9.09
N GLN A 75 -10.93 -7.07 8.83
CA GLN A 75 -11.83 -8.22 8.87
C GLN A 75 -11.85 -9.01 7.55
N ASN A 76 -11.49 -8.38 6.44
CA ASN A 76 -11.76 -8.92 5.10
C ASN A 76 -10.53 -9.05 4.22
N CYS A 77 -9.38 -8.50 4.61
CA CYS A 77 -8.18 -8.39 3.79
C CYS A 77 -6.98 -8.94 4.55
N GLN A 78 -6.01 -9.48 3.81
CA GLN A 78 -4.67 -9.72 4.37
C GLN A 78 -3.89 -8.41 4.31
N TYR A 79 -3.17 -8.08 5.38
CA TYR A 79 -2.35 -6.88 5.39
C TYR A 79 -1.14 -7.06 6.29
N GLN A 80 -0.12 -6.25 6.06
CA GLN A 80 1.03 -6.17 6.93
C GLN A 80 1.62 -4.77 6.95
N ILE A 81 2.24 -4.42 8.07
CA ILE A 81 2.73 -3.07 8.34
C ILE A 81 4.26 -3.08 8.39
N GLY A 82 4.88 -2.04 7.82
CA GLY A 82 6.30 -1.75 7.95
C GLY A 82 6.49 -0.42 8.68
N ILE A 83 7.06 -0.47 9.88
CA ILE A 83 7.33 0.71 10.70
C ILE A 83 8.81 1.05 10.61
N VAL A 84 9.11 2.33 10.41
CA VAL A 84 10.47 2.86 10.37
C VAL A 84 10.57 4.07 11.30
N HIS A 85 11.29 3.88 12.40
CA HIS A 85 11.51 4.92 13.40
C HIS A 85 12.58 5.92 12.98
N HIS A 86 12.54 7.10 13.61
CA HIS A 86 13.43 8.24 13.33
C HIS A 86 14.91 7.86 13.22
N ARG A 87 15.44 6.99 14.09
CA ARG A 87 16.86 6.56 14.03
C ARG A 87 17.27 6.01 12.66
N LEU A 88 16.39 5.22 12.03
CA LEU A 88 16.66 4.66 10.70
C LEU A 88 16.43 5.70 9.60
N ILE A 89 15.52 6.66 9.81
CA ILE A 89 15.29 7.80 8.93
C ILE A 89 16.54 8.69 8.90
N ASP A 90 17.11 9.01 10.05
CA ASP A 90 18.30 9.84 10.20
C ASP A 90 19.52 9.18 9.52
N GLN A 91 19.62 7.85 9.60
CA GLN A 91 20.70 7.07 8.97
C GLN A 91 20.58 6.99 7.44
N HIS A 92 19.37 6.82 6.90
CA HIS A 92 19.17 6.48 5.49
C HIS A 92 18.53 7.58 4.65
N ASN A 93 18.11 8.69 5.25
CA ASN A 93 17.15 9.67 4.74
C ASN A 93 15.72 9.14 4.58
N ILE A 94 14.76 10.07 4.53
CA ILE A 94 13.33 9.77 4.51
C ILE A 94 12.88 8.96 3.29
N TYR A 95 13.51 9.17 2.13
CA TYR A 95 13.15 8.48 0.90
C TYR A 95 13.55 7.00 0.95
N GLN A 96 14.77 6.69 1.39
CA GLN A 96 15.22 5.29 1.51
C GLN A 96 14.58 4.59 2.71
N ALA A 97 14.39 5.30 3.83
CA ALA A 97 13.69 4.77 4.99
C ALA A 97 12.25 4.34 4.62
N THR A 98 11.54 5.12 3.81
CA THR A 98 10.22 4.73 3.30
C THR A 98 10.29 3.44 2.49
N LYS A 99 11.27 3.31 1.57
CA LYS A 99 11.45 2.07 0.79
C LYS A 99 11.73 0.87 1.68
N ILE A 100 12.51 1.04 2.75
CA ILE A 100 12.75 -0.02 3.74
C ILE A 100 11.43 -0.46 4.38
N GLY A 101 10.61 0.50 4.82
CA GLY A 101 9.28 0.22 5.37
C GLY A 101 8.41 -0.57 4.39
N MET A 102 8.26 -0.07 3.17
CA MET A 102 7.43 -0.70 2.14
C MET A 102 7.92 -2.12 1.82
N LYS A 103 9.24 -2.33 1.69
CA LYS A 103 9.81 -3.67 1.48
C LYS A 103 9.48 -4.60 2.64
N ARG A 104 9.61 -4.15 3.88
CA ARG A 104 9.25 -4.95 5.08
C ARG A 104 7.77 -5.33 5.06
N ALA A 105 6.88 -4.38 4.75
CA ALA A 105 5.45 -4.65 4.65
C ALA A 105 5.14 -5.70 3.56
N ILE A 106 5.71 -5.53 2.36
CA ILE A 106 5.52 -6.46 1.23
C ILE A 106 6.04 -7.85 1.55
N VAL A 107 7.31 -7.97 1.98
CA VAL A 107 7.94 -9.26 2.27
C VAL A 107 7.16 -10.00 3.33
N ASN A 108 6.87 -9.34 4.47
CA ASN A 108 6.14 -9.98 5.55
C ASN A 108 4.73 -10.40 5.12
N LEU A 109 4.02 -9.60 4.31
CA LEU A 109 2.71 -10.00 3.79
C LEU A 109 2.80 -11.25 2.92
N LEU A 110 3.77 -11.28 1.99
CA LEU A 110 3.92 -12.37 1.04
C LEU A 110 4.49 -13.66 1.64
N THR A 111 5.22 -13.59 2.75
CA THR A 111 5.61 -14.78 3.51
C THR A 111 4.43 -15.52 4.12
N HIS A 112 3.30 -14.83 4.38
CA HIS A 112 2.09 -15.41 4.96
C HIS A 112 0.96 -15.62 3.93
N CYS A 113 1.20 -15.29 2.66
CA CYS A 113 0.22 -15.41 1.58
C CYS A 113 0.57 -16.58 0.68
N ASN A 114 -0.33 -17.57 0.59
CA ASN A 114 -0.17 -18.72 -0.31
C ASN A 114 -0.85 -18.53 -1.67
N ASP A 115 -1.63 -17.46 -1.83
CA ASP A 115 -2.37 -17.18 -3.07
C ASP A 115 -1.45 -16.58 -4.13
N PRO A 116 -1.69 -16.86 -5.42
CA PRO A 116 -0.83 -16.37 -6.48
C PRO A 116 -0.95 -14.85 -6.66
N ILE A 117 0.18 -14.14 -6.57
CA ILE A 117 0.25 -12.69 -6.76
C ILE A 117 0.56 -12.39 -8.22
N GLY A 118 -0.22 -11.48 -8.84
CA GLY A 118 0.00 -11.05 -10.21
C GLY A 118 0.63 -9.67 -10.34
N ALA A 119 0.46 -8.80 -9.35
CA ALA A 119 1.04 -7.46 -9.36
C ALA A 119 1.17 -6.86 -7.96
N ILE A 120 2.13 -5.96 -7.82
CA ILE A 120 2.26 -5.04 -6.70
C ILE A 120 2.07 -3.62 -7.23
N VAL A 121 1.18 -2.84 -6.61
CA VAL A 121 0.88 -1.46 -6.99
C VAL A 121 1.21 -0.53 -5.83
N ILE A 122 1.95 0.55 -6.10
CA ILE A 122 2.52 1.44 -5.07
C ILE A 122 2.19 2.90 -5.40
N ASP A 123 1.81 3.70 -4.40
CA ASP A 123 1.67 5.14 -4.62
C ASP A 123 3.04 5.80 -4.81
N ALA A 124 3.22 6.48 -5.94
CA ALA A 124 4.27 7.45 -6.22
C ALA A 124 5.75 7.08 -5.89
N MET A 125 6.10 5.80 -5.67
CA MET A 125 7.46 5.41 -5.30
C MET A 125 7.94 4.12 -6.00
N PRO A 126 9.00 4.18 -6.84
CA PRO A 126 9.57 2.98 -7.44
C PRO A 126 10.35 2.16 -6.41
N ILE A 127 10.04 0.87 -6.33
CA ILE A 127 10.71 -0.10 -5.45
C ILE A 127 11.20 -1.29 -6.25
N SER A 128 12.45 -1.67 -6.00
CA SER A 128 13.02 -2.93 -6.46
C SER A 128 12.93 -3.97 -5.35
N LEU A 129 12.36 -5.13 -5.65
CA LEU A 129 12.28 -6.29 -4.75
C LEU A 129 13.41 -7.30 -4.99
N VAL A 130 14.42 -6.92 -5.79
CA VAL A 130 15.63 -7.73 -5.98
C VAL A 130 16.29 -7.98 -4.62
N LYS A 131 16.74 -9.22 -4.39
CA LYS A 131 17.35 -9.72 -3.14
C LYS A 131 16.41 -9.81 -1.92
N THR A 132 15.09 -9.79 -2.13
CA THR A 132 14.13 -10.06 -1.04
C THR A 132 13.78 -11.53 -0.87
N GLY A 133 14.21 -12.40 -1.80
CA GLY A 133 13.81 -13.82 -1.83
C GLY A 133 12.40 -14.07 -2.38
N LEU A 134 11.67 -13.00 -2.71
CA LEU A 134 10.36 -13.09 -3.35
C LEU A 134 10.49 -13.47 -4.84
N PRO A 135 9.46 -14.13 -5.41
CA PRO A 135 9.40 -14.36 -6.85
C PRO A 135 9.37 -13.04 -7.63
N ASP A 136 9.70 -13.11 -8.92
CA ASP A 136 9.63 -11.94 -9.80
C ASP A 136 8.17 -11.55 -10.05
N ILE A 137 7.71 -10.54 -9.31
CA ILE A 137 6.36 -10.00 -9.36
C ILE A 137 6.42 -8.60 -10.00
N PRO A 138 5.62 -8.32 -11.04
CA PRO A 138 5.54 -6.98 -11.61
C PRO A 138 5.18 -5.92 -10.57
N VAL A 139 6.03 -4.91 -10.43
CA VAL A 139 5.80 -3.75 -9.55
C VAL A 139 5.46 -2.54 -10.40
N TYR A 140 4.27 -1.98 -10.18
CA TYR A 140 3.81 -0.76 -10.82
C TYR A 140 3.73 0.37 -9.80
N HIS A 141 4.15 1.56 -10.18
CA HIS A 141 4.02 2.75 -9.35
C HIS A 141 3.41 3.88 -10.17
N PHE A 142 2.50 4.64 -9.55
CA PHE A 142 1.81 5.74 -10.21
C PHE A 142 1.34 6.76 -9.20
N TYR A 143 1.28 8.02 -9.62
CA TYR A 143 0.80 9.10 -8.77
C TYR A 143 -0.69 9.01 -8.48
N LYS A 144 -1.08 9.44 -7.28
CA LYS A 144 -2.45 9.46 -6.78
C LYS A 144 -3.04 8.05 -6.74
N GLY A 145 -2.24 7.10 -6.26
CA GLY A 145 -2.53 5.68 -6.25
C GLY A 145 -3.86 5.36 -5.60
N GLU A 146 -4.16 5.99 -4.46
CA GLU A 146 -5.42 5.82 -3.71
C GLU A 146 -6.68 6.10 -4.57
N THR A 147 -6.60 7.06 -5.50
CA THR A 147 -7.73 7.41 -6.37
C THR A 147 -7.93 6.41 -7.51
N LYS A 148 -6.88 5.65 -7.85
CA LYS A 148 -6.82 4.75 -9.01
C LYS A 148 -6.84 3.28 -8.63
N SER A 149 -6.48 2.91 -7.41
CA SER A 149 -6.39 1.53 -6.94
C SER A 149 -7.04 1.39 -5.58
N SER A 150 -7.98 0.45 -5.48
CA SER A 150 -8.63 0.12 -4.21
C SER A 150 -7.66 -0.57 -3.26
N SER A 151 -6.69 -1.32 -3.79
CA SER A 151 -5.64 -1.92 -2.96
C SER A 151 -4.73 -0.86 -2.34
N ILE A 152 -4.33 0.18 -3.10
CA ILE A 152 -3.55 1.30 -2.55
C ILE A 152 -4.38 2.09 -1.54
N ALA A 153 -5.65 2.38 -1.84
CA ALA A 153 -6.54 3.06 -0.90
C ALA A 153 -6.67 2.30 0.43
N ALA A 154 -6.78 0.97 0.38
CA ALA A 154 -6.80 0.14 1.59
C ALA A 154 -5.48 0.24 2.37
N ALA A 155 -4.33 0.19 1.68
CA ALA A 155 -3.03 0.36 2.31
C ALA A 155 -2.87 1.74 2.99
N SER A 156 -3.30 2.81 2.31
CA SER A 156 -3.31 4.17 2.86
C SER A 156 -4.08 4.26 4.16
N ILE A 157 -5.29 3.67 4.19
CA ILE A 157 -6.15 3.66 5.38
C ILE A 157 -5.50 2.90 6.53
N ILE A 158 -4.93 1.71 6.27
CA ILE A 158 -4.20 0.94 7.30
C ILE A 158 -3.01 1.74 7.84
N ALA A 159 -2.18 2.30 6.97
CA ALA A 159 -1.00 3.07 7.37
C ALA A 159 -1.40 4.32 8.17
N LYS A 160 -2.43 5.05 7.74
CA LYS A 160 -2.91 6.27 8.41
C LYS A 160 -3.45 5.98 9.80
N VAL A 161 -4.39 5.06 9.92
CA VAL A 161 -5.01 4.74 11.22
C VAL A 161 -3.99 4.13 12.18
N THR A 162 -3.09 3.28 11.69
CA THR A 162 -2.01 2.74 12.52
C THR A 162 -1.12 3.86 13.04
N ARG A 163 -0.64 4.75 12.16
CA ARG A 163 0.24 5.83 12.58
C ARG A 163 -0.45 6.76 13.56
N ASP A 164 -1.70 7.14 13.30
CA ASP A 164 -2.44 8.06 14.18
C ASP A 164 -2.53 7.49 15.61
N ARG A 165 -2.86 6.19 15.75
CA ARG A 165 -2.88 5.50 17.06
C ARG A 165 -1.51 5.38 17.74
N MET A 166 -0.40 5.42 17.00
CA MET A 166 0.94 5.43 17.59
C MET A 166 1.36 6.80 18.10
N MET A 167 0.65 7.85 17.70
CA MET A 167 0.97 9.25 18.03
C MET A 167 0.01 9.84 19.08
N GLU A 168 -1.05 9.10 19.43
CA GLU A 168 -1.95 9.35 20.57
C GLU A 168 -1.29 8.90 21.87
#